data_AF-A0A099GFG9-F1
#
_entry.id   AF-A0A099GFG9-F1
#
_cell.length_a   1.000
_cell.length_b   1.000
_cell.length_c   1.000
_cell.angle_alpha   90.00
_cell.angle_beta   90.00
_cell.angle_gamma   90.00
#
_symmetry.space_group_name_H-M   'P 1'
#
loop_
_entity.id
_entity.type
_entity.pdbx_description
1 polymer ?
#
loop_
_entity_poly.entity_id
_entity_poly.type
_entity_poly.pdbx_seq_one_letter_code
_entity_poly.pdbx_strand_id
1 'polypeptide(L)'
;MHGLVNRAIEEFTRSTYGDGMWAGAAAAAGVDPRGFVVMRVYGDATTRTLIAELARRLSRSEGDLAEDIGAWVARIPTIRRLLRFAAPDFAGFMTVLPEMGDRITMVVRGFELPRIRVRAAAHGWCVAIEGDGVWPHVLSGILHAMADDYGVLAVISVRPEGLSVSVPLTDFSEGRPFSLSDPMVGLG
;
A
#
# COMPACT_ATOMS: atom_id res chain seq x y z
N MET A 1 3.53 12.32 13.11
CA MET A 1 3.69 11.71 11.78
C MET A 1 4.97 12.20 11.10
N HIS A 2 5.79 11.28 10.58
CA HIS A 2 7.04 11.63 9.91
C HIS A 2 6.79 12.31 8.55
N GLY A 3 7.61 13.31 8.19
CA GLY A 3 7.45 14.11 6.97
C GLY A 3 7.48 13.28 5.67
N LEU A 4 8.17 12.15 5.67
CA LEU A 4 8.12 11.16 4.57
C LEU A 4 6.71 10.68 4.24
N VAL A 5 5.87 10.40 5.25
CA VAL A 5 4.49 9.93 5.03
C VAL A 5 3.71 11.02 4.30
N ASN A 6 3.78 12.23 4.83
CA ASN A 6 3.11 13.39 4.25
C ASN A 6 3.62 13.75 2.86
N ARG A 7 4.92 13.57 2.61
CA ARG A 7 5.52 13.75 1.30
C ARG A 7 5.03 12.69 0.30
N ALA A 8 4.86 11.44 0.73
CA ALA A 8 4.28 10.40 -0.12
C ALA A 8 2.83 10.73 -0.53
N ILE A 9 2.01 11.22 0.41
CA ILE A 9 0.64 11.66 0.12
C ILE A 9 0.64 12.82 -0.88
N GLU A 10 1.52 13.80 -0.69
CA GLU A 10 1.70 14.91 -1.62
C GLU A 10 2.05 14.42 -3.03
N GLU A 11 3.10 13.62 -3.15
CA GLU A 11 3.61 13.15 -4.44
C GLU A 11 2.58 12.25 -5.16
N PHE A 12 1.91 11.37 -4.42
CA PHE A 12 0.78 10.59 -4.92
C PHE A 12 -0.32 11.50 -5.49
N THR A 13 -0.72 12.50 -4.72
CA THR A 13 -1.80 13.41 -5.12
C THR A 13 -1.44 14.18 -6.38
N ARG A 14 -0.22 14.76 -6.43
CA ARG A 14 0.24 15.53 -7.59
C ARG A 14 0.38 14.66 -8.82
N SER A 15 0.98 13.47 -8.69
CA SER A 15 1.20 12.57 -9.82
C SER A 15 -0.08 11.93 -10.35
N THR A 16 -1.10 11.73 -9.50
CA THR A 16 -2.36 11.06 -9.89
C THR A 16 -3.47 12.05 -10.26
N TYR A 17 -3.58 13.17 -9.55
CA TYR A 17 -4.69 14.12 -9.65
C TYR A 17 -4.27 15.56 -9.98
N GLY A 18 -2.96 15.82 -10.08
CA GLY A 18 -2.42 17.12 -10.47
C GLY A 18 -2.27 18.14 -9.33
N ASP A 19 -1.55 19.22 -9.62
CA ASP A 19 -1.19 20.24 -8.64
C ASP A 19 -2.39 21.01 -8.07
N GLY A 20 -3.46 21.18 -8.85
CA GLY A 20 -4.68 21.86 -8.40
C GLY A 20 -5.39 21.10 -7.27
N MET A 21 -5.45 19.77 -7.37
CA MET A 21 -6.01 18.91 -6.33
C MET A 21 -5.19 19.04 -5.04
N TRP A 22 -3.86 18.92 -5.17
CA TRP A 22 -2.95 19.06 -4.05
C TRP A 22 -3.07 20.44 -3.37
N ALA A 23 -2.99 21.54 -4.13
CA ALA A 23 -3.03 22.89 -3.58
C ALA A 23 -4.33 23.16 -2.83
N GLY A 24 -5.46 22.67 -3.37
CA GLY A 24 -6.75 22.77 -2.72
C GLY A 24 -6.82 22.02 -1.39
N ALA A 25 -6.35 20.76 -1.36
CA ALA A 25 -6.34 19.95 -0.15
C ALA A 25 -5.36 20.50 0.90
N ALA A 26 -4.17 20.94 0.47
CA ALA A 26 -3.17 21.55 1.35
C ALA A 26 -3.71 22.81 2.03
N ALA A 27 -4.36 23.71 1.27
CA ALA A 27 -4.96 24.91 1.83
C ALA A 27 -6.03 24.60 2.89
N ALA A 28 -6.91 23.62 2.62
CA ALA A 28 -7.94 23.21 3.57
C ALA A 28 -7.37 22.53 4.83
N ALA A 29 -6.25 21.83 4.70
CA ALA A 29 -5.53 21.20 5.82
C ALA A 29 -4.58 22.15 6.56
N GLY A 30 -4.50 23.43 6.19
CA GLY A 30 -3.55 24.40 6.77
C GLY A 30 -2.08 24.07 6.47
N VAL A 31 -1.82 23.34 5.38
CA VAL A 31 -0.49 22.95 4.90
C VAL A 31 -0.02 23.93 3.83
N ASP A 32 1.27 24.23 3.83
CA ASP A 32 1.89 25.02 2.77
C ASP A 32 1.76 24.29 1.42
N PRO A 33 1.17 24.90 0.36
CA PRO A 33 1.04 24.28 -0.95
C PRO A 33 2.38 23.89 -1.61
N ARG A 34 3.51 24.43 -1.13
CA ARG A 34 4.86 24.03 -1.56
C ARG A 34 5.25 22.62 -1.09
N GLY A 35 4.55 22.06 -0.12
CA GLY A 35 4.72 20.66 0.28
C GLY A 35 5.37 20.45 1.64
N PHE A 36 5.76 19.20 1.87
CA PHE A 36 6.33 18.73 3.13
C PHE A 36 7.85 18.61 3.10
N VAL A 37 8.50 18.96 4.21
CA VAL A 37 9.93 18.74 4.45
C VAL A 37 10.11 17.33 5.00
N VAL A 38 10.88 16.51 4.30
CA VAL A 38 11.05 15.07 4.54
C VAL A 38 11.55 14.75 5.96
N MET A 39 12.55 15.50 6.46
CA MET A 39 13.20 15.27 7.76
C MET A 39 12.52 15.98 8.93
N ARG A 40 11.28 16.46 8.76
CA ARG A 40 10.50 17.13 9.80
C ARG A 40 9.38 16.22 10.31
N VAL A 41 9.11 16.27 11.61
CA VAL A 41 7.93 15.62 12.21
C VAL A 41 6.77 16.62 12.22
N TYR A 42 5.62 16.15 11.79
CA TYR A 42 4.35 16.89 11.76
C TYR A 42 3.37 16.26 12.75
N GLY A 43 2.38 17.03 13.22
CA GLY A 43 1.31 16.48 14.05
C GLY A 43 0.44 15.50 13.27
N ASP A 44 -0.03 14.42 13.91
CA ASP A 44 -0.86 13.40 13.26
C ASP A 44 -2.17 13.99 12.72
N ALA A 45 -2.70 15.02 13.39
CA ALA A 45 -3.88 15.76 12.94
C ALA A 45 -3.70 16.31 11.52
N THR A 46 -2.51 16.79 11.15
CA THR A 46 -2.24 17.31 9.81
C THR A 46 -2.43 16.22 8.75
N THR A 47 -1.87 15.03 8.98
CA THR A 47 -2.01 13.89 8.06
C THR A 47 -3.47 13.43 7.97
N ARG A 48 -4.16 13.34 9.11
CA ARG A 48 -5.57 12.95 9.18
C ARG A 48 -6.47 13.93 8.42
N THR A 49 -6.32 15.24 8.66
CA THR A 49 -7.08 16.27 7.94
C THR A 49 -6.79 16.27 6.45
N LEU A 50 -5.52 16.07 6.05
CA LEU A 50 -5.15 16.00 4.63
C LEU A 50 -5.82 14.81 3.92
N ILE A 51 -5.81 13.62 4.53
CA ILE A 51 -6.48 12.44 3.98
C ILE A 51 -7.99 12.66 3.88
N ALA A 52 -8.61 13.18 4.94
CA ALA A 52 -10.05 13.49 4.94
C ALA A 52 -10.44 14.49 3.84
N GLU A 53 -9.64 15.55 3.64
CA GLU A 53 -9.90 16.54 2.60
C GLU A 53 -9.74 15.99 1.18
N LEU A 54 -8.71 15.17 0.96
CA LEU A 54 -8.51 14.49 -0.32
C LEU A 54 -9.65 13.50 -0.61
N ALA A 55 -10.00 12.65 0.35
CA ALA A 55 -11.10 11.69 0.22
C ALA A 55 -12.42 12.38 -0.11
N ARG A 56 -12.74 13.46 0.62
CA ARG A 56 -13.93 14.28 0.38
C ARG A 56 -13.95 14.88 -1.03
N ARG A 57 -12.84 15.47 -1.49
CA ARG A 57 -12.73 16.09 -2.84
C ARG A 57 -12.84 15.06 -3.96
N LEU A 58 -12.35 13.85 -3.72
CA LEU A 58 -12.40 12.74 -4.68
C LEU A 58 -13.72 11.96 -4.60
N SER A 59 -14.60 12.28 -3.64
CA SER A 59 -15.84 11.52 -3.37
C SER A 59 -15.57 10.03 -3.14
N ARG A 60 -14.54 9.73 -2.35
CA ARG A 60 -14.10 8.37 -1.97
C ARG A 60 -14.03 8.24 -0.46
N SER A 61 -13.99 7.00 0.04
CA SER A 61 -13.68 6.78 1.45
C SER A 61 -12.19 7.04 1.72
N GLU A 62 -11.85 7.37 2.97
CA GLU A 62 -10.44 7.49 3.40
C GLU A 62 -9.68 6.17 3.24
N GLY A 63 -10.39 5.03 3.39
CA GLY A 63 -9.83 3.70 3.20
C GLY A 63 -9.43 3.45 1.74
N ASP A 64 -10.30 3.74 0.78
CA ASP A 64 -9.99 3.56 -0.65
C ASP A 64 -8.80 4.43 -1.06
N LEU A 65 -8.76 5.68 -0.59
CA LEU A 65 -7.64 6.59 -0.85
C LEU A 65 -6.34 6.06 -0.24
N ALA A 66 -6.39 5.56 1.00
CA ALA A 66 -5.23 4.99 1.67
C ALA A 66 -4.71 3.72 0.96
N GLU A 67 -5.61 2.89 0.44
CA GLU A 67 -5.27 1.74 -0.38
C GLU A 67 -4.56 2.14 -1.67
N ASP A 68 -5.10 3.12 -2.40
CA ASP A 68 -4.46 3.65 -3.61
C ASP A 68 -3.06 4.22 -3.32
N ILE A 69 -2.90 4.96 -2.21
CA ILE A 69 -1.61 5.48 -1.78
C ILE A 69 -0.63 4.33 -1.51
N GLY A 70 -1.06 3.27 -0.80
CA GLY A 70 -0.25 2.10 -0.52
C GLY A 70 0.24 1.41 -1.80
N ALA A 71 -0.68 1.17 -2.74
CA ALA A 71 -0.36 0.57 -4.03
C ALA A 71 0.59 1.45 -4.86
N TRP A 72 0.40 2.77 -4.83
CA TRP A 72 1.30 3.70 -5.50
C TRP A 72 2.71 3.71 -4.88
N VAL A 73 2.82 3.74 -3.54
CA VAL A 73 4.10 3.69 -2.83
C VAL A 73 4.88 2.43 -3.20
N ALA A 74 4.21 1.27 -3.23
CA ALA A 74 4.84 0.00 -3.61
C ALA A 74 5.32 -0.03 -5.07
N ARG A 75 4.79 0.84 -5.95
CA ARG A 75 5.19 0.95 -7.36
C ARG A 75 6.33 1.95 -7.59
N ILE A 76 6.70 2.77 -6.61
CA ILE A 76 7.87 3.66 -6.72
C ILE A 76 9.11 2.79 -6.98
N PRO A 77 9.88 2.99 -8.07
CA PRO A 77 10.89 2.02 -8.50
C PRO A 77 11.94 1.64 -7.46
N THR A 78 12.30 2.55 -6.55
CA THR A 78 13.24 2.27 -5.45
C THR A 78 12.58 1.46 -4.34
N ILE A 79 11.36 1.81 -3.93
CA ILE A 79 10.59 1.08 -2.92
C ILE A 79 10.21 -0.30 -3.44
N ARG A 80 9.67 -0.39 -4.65
CA ARG A 80 9.36 -1.65 -5.34
C ARG A 80 10.53 -2.62 -5.30
N ARG A 81 11.73 -2.14 -5.66
CA ARG A 81 12.96 -2.95 -5.60
C ARG A 81 13.24 -3.42 -4.17
N LEU A 82 13.19 -2.54 -3.18
CA LEU A 82 13.40 -2.93 -1.78
C LEU A 82 12.40 -3.99 -1.30
N LEU A 83 11.12 -3.85 -1.64
CA LEU A 83 10.07 -4.81 -1.29
C LEU A 83 10.27 -6.14 -2.03
N ARG A 84 10.57 -6.10 -3.33
CA ARG A 84 10.74 -7.30 -4.18
C ARG A 84 12.00 -8.10 -3.84
N PHE A 85 13.06 -7.43 -3.37
CA PHE A 85 14.29 -8.10 -2.94
C PHE A 85 14.24 -8.61 -1.50
N ALA A 86 13.17 -8.35 -0.76
CA ALA A 86 13.03 -8.86 0.61
C ALA A 86 12.87 -10.39 0.65
N ALA A 87 12.30 -10.99 -0.41
CA ALA A 87 12.08 -12.43 -0.52
C ALA A 87 12.01 -12.89 -2.00
N PRO A 88 12.28 -14.17 -2.30
CA PRO A 88 12.20 -14.70 -3.66
C PRO A 88 10.75 -14.80 -4.19
N ASP A 89 9.79 -15.09 -3.32
CA ASP A 89 8.37 -15.28 -3.64
C ASP A 89 7.44 -14.56 -2.64
N PHE A 90 6.14 -14.55 -2.95
CA PHE A 90 5.13 -13.84 -2.12
C PHE A 90 4.98 -14.47 -0.73
N ALA A 91 5.09 -15.79 -0.60
CA ALA A 91 4.99 -16.46 0.70
C ALA A 91 6.15 -16.06 1.62
N GLY A 92 7.38 -16.06 1.09
CA GLY A 92 8.56 -15.56 1.78
C GLY A 92 8.43 -14.08 2.12
N PHE A 93 7.84 -13.27 1.23
CA PHE A 93 7.56 -11.86 1.50
C PHE A 93 6.62 -11.70 2.71
N MET A 94 5.53 -12.47 2.77
CA MET A 94 4.62 -12.49 3.91
C MET A 94 5.31 -12.89 5.21
N THR A 95 6.29 -13.81 5.16
CA THR A 95 7.08 -14.21 6.32
C THR A 95 7.97 -13.07 6.85
N VAL A 96 8.63 -12.31 5.98
CA VAL A 96 9.54 -11.24 6.39
C VAL A 96 8.86 -9.89 6.61
N LEU A 97 7.60 -9.74 6.19
CA LEU A 97 6.82 -8.50 6.31
C LEU A 97 6.83 -7.87 7.72
N PRO A 98 6.66 -8.64 8.83
CA PRO A 98 6.72 -8.08 10.19
C PRO A 98 8.04 -7.36 10.50
N GLU A 99 9.16 -7.83 9.94
CA GLU A 99 10.50 -7.29 10.22
C GLU A 99 10.81 -6.02 9.44
N MET A 100 10.02 -5.69 8.41
CA MET A 100 10.31 -4.55 7.54
C MET A 100 10.20 -3.22 8.28
N GLY A 101 9.25 -3.11 9.20
CA GLY A 101 9.07 -1.90 10.03
C GLY A 101 10.32 -1.58 10.86
N ASP A 102 10.88 -2.59 11.51
CA ASP A 102 12.08 -2.45 12.33
C ASP A 102 13.30 -2.07 11.47
N ARG A 103 13.45 -2.70 10.30
CA ARG A 103 14.53 -2.37 9.35
C ARG A 103 14.46 -0.94 8.84
N ILE A 104 13.26 -0.43 8.55
CA ILE A 104 13.10 0.97 8.10
C ILE A 104 13.43 1.94 9.23
N THR A 105 12.98 1.65 10.46
CA THR A 105 13.25 2.49 11.64
C THR A 105 14.74 2.62 11.94
N MET A 106 15.54 1.57 11.67
CA MET A 106 16.99 1.61 11.79
C MET A 106 17.66 2.56 10.78
N VAL A 107 17.09 2.72 9.59
CA VAL A 107 17.66 3.55 8.51
C VAL A 107 17.15 4.99 8.58
N VAL A 108 15.87 5.17 8.90
CA VAL A 108 15.20 6.47 8.94
C VAL A 108 14.81 6.79 10.37
N ARG A 109 15.63 7.61 11.03
CA ARG A 109 15.39 8.04 12.42
C ARG A 109 14.03 8.72 12.56
N GLY A 110 13.25 8.28 13.54
CA GLY A 110 11.94 8.87 13.85
C GLY A 110 10.82 8.51 12.86
N PHE A 111 11.08 7.61 11.90
CA PHE A 111 10.03 7.01 11.10
C PHE A 111 9.45 5.82 11.85
N GLU A 112 8.22 5.97 12.33
CA GLU A 112 7.50 4.94 13.07
C GLU A 112 6.43 4.34 12.16
N LEU A 113 6.52 3.04 11.92
CA LEU A 113 5.46 2.26 11.30
C LEU A 113 4.68 1.51 12.37
N PRO A 114 3.37 1.27 12.15
CA PRO A 114 2.62 0.40 13.03
C PRO A 114 3.25 -0.99 13.05
N ARG A 115 3.19 -1.66 14.19
CA ARG A 115 3.69 -3.03 14.28
C ARG A 115 2.77 -3.97 13.51
N ILE A 116 3.36 -4.79 12.65
CA ILE A 116 2.65 -5.76 11.83
C ILE A 116 2.93 -7.14 12.41
N ARG A 117 1.89 -7.96 12.55
CA ARG A 117 2.02 -9.38 12.89
C ARG A 117 1.33 -10.21 11.83
N VAL A 118 2.04 -11.16 11.25
CA VAL A 118 1.49 -12.08 10.25
C VAL A 118 1.33 -13.46 10.89
N ARG A 119 0.16 -14.08 10.68
CA ARG A 119 -0.13 -15.46 11.11
C ARG A 119 -0.61 -16.25 9.91
N ALA A 120 -0.11 -17.47 9.75
CA ALA A 120 -0.63 -18.38 8.72
C ALA A 120 -2.10 -18.72 9.00
N ALA A 121 -2.88 -18.85 7.95
CA ALA A 121 -4.26 -19.32 7.93
C ALA A 121 -4.38 -20.49 6.93
N ALA A 122 -5.53 -21.17 6.90
CA ALA A 122 -5.70 -22.35 6.07
C ALA A 122 -5.37 -22.12 4.58
N HIS A 123 -5.68 -20.94 4.03
CA HIS A 123 -5.50 -20.61 2.60
C HIS A 123 -4.71 -19.30 2.40
N GLY A 124 -3.78 -18.98 3.31
CA GLY A 124 -2.96 -17.77 3.24
C GLY A 124 -2.59 -17.24 4.61
N TRP A 125 -2.90 -15.98 4.91
CA TRP A 125 -2.47 -15.30 6.12
C TRP A 125 -3.53 -14.35 6.69
N CYS A 126 -3.50 -14.20 8.02
CA CYS A 126 -4.12 -13.08 8.72
C CYS A 126 -3.04 -12.11 9.16
N VAL A 127 -3.22 -10.82 8.89
CA VAL A 127 -2.29 -9.75 9.24
C VAL A 127 -2.93 -8.84 10.26
N ALA A 128 -2.40 -8.81 11.47
CA ALA A 128 -2.80 -7.85 12.50
C ALA A 128 -1.88 -6.63 12.47
N ILE A 129 -2.45 -5.45 12.63
CA ILE A 129 -1.71 -4.18 12.67
C ILE A 129 -2.01 -3.50 14.00
N GLU A 130 -0.97 -3.17 14.76
CA GLU A 130 -1.10 -2.42 16.00
C GLU A 130 -1.26 -0.93 15.70
N GLY A 131 -2.40 -0.37 16.09
CA GLY A 131 -2.74 1.03 15.88
C GLY A 131 -4.16 1.18 15.36
N ASP A 132 -4.63 2.43 15.25
CA ASP A 132 -5.93 2.76 14.69
C ASP A 132 -5.80 3.33 13.25
N GLY A 133 -6.92 3.36 12.53
CA GLY A 133 -7.08 4.18 11.33
C GLY A 133 -6.72 3.52 10.00
N VAL A 134 -5.97 4.25 9.17
CA VAL A 134 -5.82 4.01 7.71
C VAL A 134 -4.80 2.94 7.33
N TRP A 135 -3.95 2.52 8.26
CA TRP A 135 -2.84 1.61 7.99
C TRP A 135 -3.22 0.25 7.39
N PRO A 136 -4.32 -0.41 7.81
CA PRO A 136 -4.78 -1.63 7.15
C PRO A 136 -5.06 -1.45 5.66
N HIS A 137 -5.60 -0.30 5.26
CA HIS A 137 -5.85 0.01 3.86
C HIS A 137 -4.54 0.29 3.10
N VAL A 138 -3.64 1.08 3.69
CA VAL A 138 -2.29 1.30 3.11
C VAL A 138 -1.57 -0.02 2.88
N LEU A 139 -1.57 -0.91 3.88
CA LEU A 139 -0.93 -2.22 3.75
C LEU A 139 -1.65 -3.11 2.71
N SER A 140 -2.98 -3.03 2.62
CA SER A 140 -3.76 -3.75 1.59
C SER A 140 -3.28 -3.38 0.19
N GLY A 141 -3.12 -2.08 -0.09
CA GLY A 141 -2.63 -1.60 -1.38
C GLY A 141 -1.19 -2.03 -1.67
N ILE A 142 -0.31 -1.96 -0.66
CA ILE A 142 1.07 -2.46 -0.78
C ILE A 142 1.07 -3.96 -1.12
N LEU A 143 0.31 -4.76 -0.39
CA LEU A 143 0.27 -6.20 -0.58
C LEU A 143 -0.34 -6.60 -1.92
N HIS A 144 -1.36 -5.87 -2.39
CA HIS A 144 -1.91 -6.05 -3.74
C HIS A 144 -0.84 -5.80 -4.81
N ALA A 145 -0.17 -4.65 -4.74
CA ALA A 145 0.89 -4.32 -5.70
C ALA A 145 2.04 -5.33 -5.65
N MET A 146 2.40 -5.83 -4.46
CA MET A 146 3.44 -6.85 -4.33
C MET A 146 2.98 -8.21 -4.85
N ALA A 147 1.75 -8.64 -4.59
CA ALA A 147 1.21 -9.89 -5.13
C ALA A 147 1.29 -9.91 -6.66
N ASP A 148 0.90 -8.80 -7.31
CA ASP A 148 1.06 -8.62 -8.75
C ASP A 148 2.54 -8.70 -9.19
N ASP A 149 3.45 -8.08 -8.43
CA ASP A 149 4.89 -8.09 -8.67
C ASP A 149 5.55 -9.47 -8.54
N TYR A 150 4.98 -10.33 -7.69
CA TYR A 150 5.36 -11.74 -7.53
C TYR A 150 4.60 -12.66 -8.50
N GLY A 151 3.62 -12.16 -9.26
CA GLY A 151 2.79 -12.95 -10.17
C GLY A 151 1.78 -13.86 -9.44
N VAL A 152 1.31 -13.47 -8.26
CA VAL A 152 0.41 -14.24 -7.40
C VAL A 152 -0.98 -13.63 -7.38
N LEU A 153 -2.01 -14.44 -7.63
CA LEU A 153 -3.40 -14.03 -7.42
C LEU A 153 -3.73 -14.06 -5.92
N ALA A 154 -3.56 -12.92 -5.24
CA ALA A 154 -3.95 -12.75 -3.86
C ALA A 154 -5.29 -12.01 -3.74
N VAL A 155 -6.23 -12.60 -3.01
CA VAL A 155 -7.46 -11.94 -2.59
C VAL A 155 -7.22 -11.34 -1.21
N ILE A 156 -7.22 -10.01 -1.13
CA ILE A 156 -6.92 -9.28 0.09
C ILE A 156 -8.18 -8.54 0.52
N SER A 157 -8.45 -8.52 1.82
CA SER A 157 -9.58 -7.78 2.35
C SER A 157 -9.26 -7.22 3.73
N VAL A 158 -9.58 -5.94 3.91
CA VAL A 158 -9.55 -5.31 5.23
C VAL A 158 -10.77 -5.79 6.05
N ARG A 159 -10.52 -6.09 7.32
CA ARG A 159 -11.47 -6.57 8.33
C ARG A 159 -11.25 -5.79 9.64
N PRO A 160 -12.21 -5.77 10.57
CA PRO A 160 -12.03 -5.11 11.86
C PRO A 160 -10.80 -5.58 12.63
N GLU A 161 -10.44 -6.86 12.51
CA GLU A 161 -9.30 -7.50 13.17
C GLU A 161 -7.96 -7.37 12.42
N GLY A 162 -7.93 -6.75 11.23
CA GLY A 162 -6.73 -6.58 10.40
C GLY A 162 -6.97 -6.86 8.92
N LEU A 163 -6.06 -7.58 8.26
CA LEU A 163 -6.22 -8.01 6.86
C LEU A 163 -6.31 -9.53 6.78
N SER A 164 -7.19 -9.99 5.88
CA SER A 164 -7.17 -11.35 5.38
C SER A 164 -6.50 -11.37 4.02
N VAL A 165 -5.53 -12.25 3.84
CA VAL A 165 -4.80 -12.48 2.58
C VAL A 165 -5.01 -13.95 2.20
N SER A 166 -5.71 -14.20 1.12
CA SER A 166 -5.97 -15.55 0.60
C SER A 166 -5.30 -15.73 -0.75
N VAL A 167 -4.69 -16.90 -1.00
CA VAL A 167 -4.12 -17.27 -2.30
C VAL A 167 -4.89 -18.51 -2.79
N PRO A 168 -5.96 -18.33 -3.58
CA PRO A 168 -6.91 -19.41 -3.90
C PRO A 168 -6.33 -20.52 -4.78
N LEU A 169 -5.29 -20.22 -5.55
CA LEU A 169 -4.58 -21.18 -6.38
C LEU A 169 -3.12 -21.22 -5.97
N THR A 170 -2.77 -22.22 -5.17
CA THR A 170 -1.38 -22.59 -4.91
C THR A 170 -0.88 -23.66 -5.89
N ASP A 171 -1.81 -24.37 -6.55
CA ASP A 171 -1.51 -25.38 -7.55
C ASP A 171 -1.66 -24.83 -8.97
N PHE A 172 -0.66 -25.14 -9.81
CA PHE A 172 -0.67 -24.81 -11.23
C PHE A 172 -1.94 -25.37 -11.88
N SER A 173 -2.82 -24.48 -12.35
CA SER A 173 -3.84 -24.87 -13.33
C SER A 173 -3.19 -24.85 -14.69
N GLU A 174 -3.23 -25.96 -15.42
CA GLU A 174 -2.78 -26.00 -16.80
C GLU A 174 -3.53 -24.91 -17.59
N GLY A 175 -2.78 -23.89 -18.01
CA GLY A 175 -3.37 -22.74 -18.69
C GLY A 175 -4.01 -23.21 -19.99
N ARG A 176 -5.28 -22.87 -20.20
CA ARG A 176 -5.88 -23.09 -21.52
C ARG A 176 -5.08 -22.31 -22.54
N PRO A 177 -4.74 -22.91 -23.69
CA PRO A 177 -4.00 -22.20 -24.70
C PRO A 177 -4.84 -20.97 -25.10
N PHE A 178 -4.21 -19.80 -25.06
CA PHE A 178 -4.82 -18.51 -25.37
C PHE A 178 -3.96 -17.82 -26.43
N SER A 179 -4.58 -17.31 -27.48
CA SER A 179 -3.93 -16.54 -28.52
C SER A 179 -4.72 -15.26 -28.78
N LEU A 180 -4.04 -14.11 -28.71
CA LEU A 180 -4.63 -12.82 -29.08
C LEU A 180 -4.86 -12.70 -30.60
N SER A 181 -4.16 -13.50 -31.39
CA SER A 181 -4.15 -13.43 -32.85
C SER A 181 -4.88 -14.60 -33.53
N ASP A 182 -5.14 -15.69 -32.80
CA ASP A 182 -5.79 -16.88 -33.34
C ASP A 182 -7.05 -17.23 -32.53
N PRO A 183 -8.26 -16.92 -33.07
CA PRO A 183 -9.51 -17.19 -32.38
C PRO A 183 -9.84 -18.69 -32.23
N MET A 184 -9.06 -19.59 -32.86
CA MET A 184 -9.25 -21.04 -32.75
C MET A 184 -8.49 -21.67 -31.58
N VAL A 185 -7.60 -20.92 -30.94
CA VAL A 185 -6.80 -21.41 -29.81
C VAL A 185 -7.66 -21.42 -28.54
N GLY A 186 -7.97 -22.62 -28.03
CA GLY A 186 -8.78 -22.85 -26.83
C GLY A 186 -10.09 -23.63 -27.03
N LEU A 187 -10.39 -24.08 -28.26
CA LEU A 187 -11.57 -24.89 -28.61
C LEU A 187 -11.34 -26.42 -28.54
N GLY A 188 -10.24 -26.87 -27.95
CA GLY A 188 -9.90 -28.29 -27.76
C GLY A 188 -10.10 -28.75 -26.32
#